data_AF-V9IJR3-F1
#
_entry.id   AF-V9IJR3-F1
#
_cell.length_a   1.000
_cell.length_b   1.000
_cell.length_c   1.000
_cell.angle_alpha   90.00
_cell.angle_beta   90.00
_cell.angle_gamma   90.00
#
_symmetry.space_group_name_H-M   'P 1'
#
loop_
_entity.id
_entity.type
_entity.pdbx_description
1 polymer ?
#
loop_
_entity_poly.entity_id
_entity_poly.type
_entity_poly.pdbx_seq_one_letter_code
_entity_poly.pdbx_strand_id
1 'polypeptide(L)'
;MAEIALTMVDQYAISKGLVLAGYYLANENINDLSTDKPAHKIADKIAENYGNTLLVVVDNKEITLAMNSNPLRVSQFIDGKWKLKDITDILYDRGVTHTDVLYSLLKAEEYRNLIDFDNHLDDISLNWQNQKLNKIIEEVMEKYK
;
A
#
# COMPACT_ATOMS: atom_id res chain seq x y z
N MET A 1 -1.41 -7.55 17.30
CA MET A 1 -1.25 -8.24 15.99
C MET A 1 -0.28 -7.47 15.09
N ALA A 2 -0.44 -6.14 14.92
CA ALA A 2 0.46 -5.31 14.11
C ALA A 2 1.96 -5.43 14.44
N GLU A 3 2.37 -5.54 15.71
CA GLU A 3 3.79 -5.71 16.08
C GLU A 3 4.38 -7.04 15.60
N ILE A 4 3.59 -8.12 15.69
CA ILE A 4 3.98 -9.45 15.21
C ILE A 4 4.08 -9.43 13.68
N ALA A 5 3.09 -8.83 13.02
CA ALA A 5 3.09 -8.63 11.57
C ALA A 5 4.32 -7.85 11.11
N LEU A 6 4.61 -6.72 11.75
CA LEU A 6 5.77 -5.89 11.42
C LEU A 6 7.07 -6.68 11.57
N THR A 7 7.23 -7.43 12.65
CA THR A 7 8.43 -8.26 12.88
C THR A 7 8.59 -9.36 11.83
N MET A 8 7.50 -10.07 11.48
CA MET A 8 7.54 -11.14 10.48
C MET A 8 7.85 -10.59 9.07
N VAL A 9 7.22 -9.49 8.68
CA VAL A 9 7.45 -8.86 7.37
C VAL A 9 8.87 -8.28 7.30
N ASP A 10 9.38 -7.68 8.39
CA ASP A 10 10.75 -7.15 8.44
C ASP A 10 11.79 -8.27 8.27
N GLN A 11 11.64 -9.39 8.99
CA GLN A 11 12.53 -10.56 8.82
C GLN A 11 12.47 -11.12 7.40
N TYR A 12 11.26 -11.21 6.83
CA TYR A 12 11.08 -11.65 5.45
C TYR A 12 11.78 -10.70 4.46
N ALA A 13 11.60 -9.38 4.62
CA ALA A 13 12.21 -8.37 3.77
C ALA A 13 13.74 -8.47 3.82
N ILE A 14 14.33 -8.54 5.02
CA ILE A 14 15.79 -8.72 5.21
C ILE A 14 16.28 -9.99 4.51
N SER A 15 15.56 -11.11 4.61
CA SER A 15 15.95 -12.37 3.93
C SER A 15 15.98 -12.28 2.40
N LYS A 16 15.25 -11.32 1.83
CA LYS A 16 15.18 -11.04 0.39
C LYS A 16 16.03 -9.85 -0.04
N GLY A 17 16.77 -9.21 0.89
CA GLY A 17 17.50 -7.98 0.62
C GLY A 17 16.60 -6.77 0.34
N LEU A 18 15.37 -6.80 0.85
CA LEU A 18 14.38 -5.72 0.76
C LEU A 18 14.35 -4.94 2.07
N VAL A 19 13.78 -3.74 2.03
CA VAL A 19 13.56 -2.88 3.19
C VAL A 19 12.10 -2.46 3.28
N LEU A 20 11.60 -2.26 4.49
CA LEU A 20 10.31 -1.61 4.71
C LEU A 20 10.44 -0.12 4.39
N ALA A 21 9.85 0.32 3.29
CA ALA A 21 9.96 1.69 2.80
C ALA A 21 8.79 2.60 3.22
N GLY A 22 7.73 2.05 3.82
CA GLY A 22 6.53 2.82 4.13
C GLY A 22 5.42 2.02 4.78
N TYR A 23 4.37 2.76 5.17
CA TYR A 23 3.12 2.27 5.71
C TYR A 23 1.95 2.96 4.99
N TYR A 24 0.87 2.22 4.72
CA TYR A 24 -0.35 2.79 4.16
C TYR A 24 -1.55 2.50 5.06
N LEU A 25 -2.55 3.37 5.00
CA LEU A 25 -3.83 3.21 5.70
C LEU A 25 -5.00 3.70 4.84
N ALA A 26 -6.16 3.14 5.12
CA ALA A 26 -7.45 3.60 4.60
C ALA A 26 -8.40 3.73 5.80
N ASN A 27 -8.92 4.93 6.05
CA ASN A 27 -9.82 5.16 7.18
C ASN A 27 -11.22 4.61 6.87
N GLU A 28 -11.92 4.11 7.88
CA GLU A 28 -13.29 3.60 7.73
C GLU A 28 -14.26 4.69 7.25
N ASN A 29 -14.12 5.90 7.79
CA ASN A 29 -14.89 7.04 7.32
C ASN A 29 -14.35 7.54 5.98
N ILE A 30 -15.18 7.46 4.94
CA ILE A 30 -14.84 7.89 3.57
C ILE A 30 -14.42 9.37 3.47
N ASN A 31 -14.81 10.22 4.44
CA ASN A 31 -14.45 11.64 4.47
C ASN A 31 -13.18 11.92 5.28
N ASP A 32 -12.65 10.92 5.99
CA ASP A 32 -11.53 11.08 6.90
C ASP A 32 -10.23 10.69 6.19
N LEU A 33 -9.34 11.66 6.04
CA LEU A 33 -8.00 11.47 5.45
C LEU A 33 -6.91 11.78 6.47
N SER A 34 -7.27 11.82 7.76
CA SER A 34 -6.33 12.07 8.83
C SER A 34 -5.48 10.82 9.11
N THR A 35 -4.23 11.08 9.50
CA THR A 35 -3.29 10.07 9.98
C THR A 35 -3.29 10.14 11.51
N ASP A 36 -3.80 9.11 12.16
CA ASP A 36 -3.93 9.05 13.61
C ASP A 36 -2.59 8.72 14.32
N LYS A 37 -2.59 8.73 15.66
CA LYS A 37 -1.40 8.40 16.45
C LYS A 37 -0.91 6.96 16.21
N PRO A 38 -1.77 5.93 16.15
CA PRO A 38 -1.37 4.58 15.76
C PRO A 38 -0.60 4.51 14.43
N ALA A 39 -1.10 5.14 13.37
CA ALA A 39 -0.43 5.14 12.07
C ALA A 39 0.97 5.76 12.16
N HIS A 40 1.10 6.90 12.85
CA HIS A 40 2.40 7.53 13.06
C HIS A 40 3.37 6.66 13.85
N LYS A 41 2.91 5.95 14.89
CA LYS A 41 3.80 5.05 15.66
C LYS A 41 4.41 3.95 14.79
N ILE A 42 3.61 3.35 13.90
CA ILE A 42 4.09 2.32 12.98
C ILE A 42 5.05 2.93 11.97
N ALA A 43 4.67 4.07 11.38
CA ALA A 43 5.48 4.75 10.39
C ALA A 43 6.81 5.28 10.97
N ASP A 44 6.80 5.81 12.19
CA ASP A 44 7.99 6.25 12.93
C ASP A 44 8.91 5.05 13.20
N LYS A 45 8.34 3.89 13.57
CA LYS A 45 9.13 2.67 13.78
C LYS A 45 9.82 2.20 12.50
N ILE A 46 9.18 2.35 11.34
CA ILE A 46 9.79 2.06 10.04
C ILE A 46 10.85 3.13 9.70
N ALA A 47 10.58 4.41 10.02
CA ALA A 47 11.48 5.53 9.78
C ALA A 47 12.80 5.47 10.58
N GLU A 48 12.80 4.82 11.75
CA GLU A 48 14.01 4.50 12.52
C GLU A 48 15.01 3.65 11.71
N ASN A 49 14.50 2.73 10.88
CA ASN A 49 15.31 1.84 10.04
C ASN A 49 15.55 2.42 8.64
N TYR A 50 14.61 3.20 8.10
CA TYR A 50 14.67 3.78 6.76
C TYR A 50 14.27 5.27 6.78
N GLY A 51 15.27 6.15 6.69
CA GLY A 51 15.07 7.61 6.83
C GLY A 51 14.18 8.27 5.77
N ASN A 52 13.87 7.60 4.67
CA ASN A 52 13.00 8.10 3.59
C ASN A 52 11.61 7.43 3.59
N THR A 53 11.12 7.03 4.77
CA THR A 53 9.85 6.31 4.92
C THR A 53 8.65 7.13 4.43
N LEU A 54 7.71 6.45 3.79
CA LEU A 54 6.45 7.03 3.30
C LEU A 54 5.27 6.59 4.18
N LEU A 55 4.39 7.54 4.48
CA LEU A 55 3.09 7.32 5.11
C LEU A 55 2.01 7.69 4.10
N VAL A 56 1.21 6.71 3.68
CA VAL A 56 0.24 6.88 2.59
C VAL A 56 -1.18 6.72 3.12
N VAL A 57 -2.02 7.72 2.91
CA VAL A 57 -3.46 7.63 3.19
C VAL A 57 -4.19 7.45 1.87
N VAL A 58 -5.06 6.45 1.82
CA VAL A 58 -5.92 6.18 0.69
C VAL A 58 -7.21 6.97 0.82
N ASP A 59 -7.52 7.79 -0.19
CA ASP A 59 -8.79 8.48 -0.35
C ASP A 59 -9.83 7.54 -0.97
N ASN A 60 -10.63 6.97 -0.09
CA ASN A 60 -11.66 6.01 -0.44
C ASN A 60 -12.75 6.59 -1.37
N LYS A 61 -12.92 7.91 -1.46
CA LYS A 61 -13.89 8.53 -2.38
C LYS A 61 -13.43 8.45 -3.83
N GLU A 62 -12.13 8.59 -4.02
CA GLU A 62 -11.52 8.58 -5.35
C GLU A 62 -11.38 7.15 -5.87
N ILE A 63 -11.46 6.13 -4.99
CA ILE A 63 -11.53 4.72 -5.40
C ILE A 63 -12.86 4.38 -6.04
N THR A 64 -12.93 4.61 -7.35
CA THR A 64 -14.08 4.28 -8.18
C THR A 64 -13.65 3.59 -9.48
N LEU A 65 -14.60 2.96 -10.18
CA LEU A 65 -14.39 2.39 -11.50
C LEU A 65 -14.02 3.44 -12.58
N ALA A 66 -14.19 4.73 -12.28
CA ALA A 66 -13.86 5.85 -13.16
C ALA A 66 -12.95 6.85 -12.43
N MET A 67 -11.84 6.37 -11.86
CA MET A 67 -10.82 7.19 -11.23
C MET A 67 -10.30 8.26 -12.21
N ASN A 68 -10.54 9.53 -11.87
CA ASN A 68 -10.03 10.67 -12.63
C ASN A 68 -8.90 11.41 -11.91
N SER A 69 -8.62 11.02 -10.66
CA SER A 69 -7.63 11.66 -9.80
C SER A 69 -6.83 10.61 -9.02
N ASN A 70 -5.73 11.04 -8.41
CA ASN A 70 -4.87 10.18 -7.61
C ASN A 70 -5.52 9.94 -6.22
N PRO A 71 -5.87 8.69 -5.86
CA PRO A 71 -6.49 8.37 -4.58
C PRO A 71 -5.48 8.33 -3.42
N LEU A 72 -4.20 8.61 -3.64
CA LEU A 72 -3.15 8.49 -2.63
C LEU A 72 -2.69 9.87 -2.14
N ARG A 73 -2.71 10.07 -0.83
CA ARG A 73 -2.07 11.19 -0.14
C ARG A 73 -0.81 10.69 0.55
N VAL A 74 0.34 11.18 0.10
CA VAL A 74 1.64 10.69 0.56
C VAL A 74 2.31 11.72 1.47
N SER A 75 2.69 11.29 2.66
CA SER A 75 3.59 12.04 3.54
C SER A 75 4.95 11.35 3.58
N GLN A 76 6.03 12.12 3.51
CA GLN A 76 7.39 11.60 3.60
C GLN A 76 8.03 12.03 4.92
N PHE A 77 8.74 11.12 5.56
CA PHE A 77 9.60 11.46 6.68
C PHE A 77 10.88 12.14 6.18
N ILE A 78 11.09 13.40 6.58
CA ILE A 78 12.26 14.19 6.21
C ILE A 78 12.70 15.02 7.41
N ASP A 79 13.96 14.90 7.82
CA ASP A 79 14.57 15.65 8.94
C ASP A 79 13.80 15.54 10.26
N GLY A 80 13.30 14.34 10.59
CA GLY A 80 12.58 14.12 11.84
C GLY A 80 11.12 14.58 11.84
N LYS A 81 10.58 14.98 10.67
CA LYS A 81 9.19 15.45 10.53
C LYS A 81 8.51 14.83 9.32
N TRP A 82 7.22 14.53 9.48
CA TRP A 82 6.36 14.13 8.37
C TRP A 82 5.94 15.35 7.57
N LYS A 83 6.23 15.35 6.27
CA LYS A 83 5.86 16.42 5.32
C LYS A 83 4.94 15.84 4.25
N LEU A 84 3.76 16.44 4.09
CA LEU A 84 2.85 16.09 3.00
C LEU A 84 3.50 16.43 1.67
N LYS A 85 3.43 15.51 0.71
CA LYS A 85 3.86 15.72 -0.67
C LYS A 85 2.72 16.24 -1.52
N ASP A 86 3.07 17.12 -2.45
CA ASP A 86 2.15 17.54 -3.49
C ASP A 86 1.85 16.37 -4.42
N ILE A 87 0.63 16.31 -4.94
CA ILE A 87 0.17 15.23 -5.83
C ILE A 87 1.05 15.15 -7.09
N THR A 88 1.59 16.29 -7.54
CA THR A 88 2.50 16.39 -8.69
C THR A 88 3.84 15.72 -8.46
N ASP A 89 4.26 15.54 -7.22
CA ASP A 89 5.52 14.88 -6.86
C ASP A 89 5.35 13.35 -6.78
N ILE A 90 4.13 12.85 -6.86
CA ILE A 90 3.83 11.41 -6.85
C ILE A 90 3.94 10.89 -8.27
N LEU A 91 5.07 10.23 -8.55
CA LEU A 91 5.32 9.60 -9.84
C LEU A 91 4.91 8.13 -9.79
N TYR A 92 4.05 7.75 -10.73
CA TYR A 92 3.74 6.36 -10.99
C TYR A 92 4.69 5.81 -12.03
N ASP A 93 5.33 4.68 -11.71
CA ASP A 93 6.09 3.96 -12.73
C ASP A 93 5.14 3.61 -13.90
N ARG A 94 5.62 3.86 -15.12
CA ARG A 94 4.93 3.63 -16.41
C ARG A 94 3.67 4.46 -16.71
N GLY A 95 3.35 5.51 -15.94
CA GLY A 95 2.42 6.58 -16.29
C GLY A 95 0.97 6.18 -16.63
N VAL A 96 -0.02 6.70 -15.89
CA VAL A 96 -1.47 6.75 -16.22
C VAL A 96 -2.20 5.40 -16.51
N THR A 97 -1.49 4.28 -16.63
CA THR A 97 -2.03 2.93 -16.89
C THR A 97 -2.57 2.22 -15.65
N HIS A 98 -2.42 2.80 -14.46
CA HIS A 98 -2.92 2.21 -13.21
C HIS A 98 -4.45 2.20 -13.13
N THR A 99 -5.13 3.19 -13.73
CA THR A 99 -6.60 3.26 -13.69
C THR A 99 -7.25 2.12 -14.47
N ASP A 100 -6.77 1.82 -15.68
CA ASP A 100 -7.34 0.76 -16.53
C ASP A 100 -7.04 -0.64 -15.96
N VAL A 101 -5.83 -0.82 -15.42
CA VAL A 101 -5.43 -2.04 -14.72
C VAL A 101 -6.30 -2.24 -13.48
N LEU A 102 -6.42 -1.22 -12.63
CA LEU A 102 -7.26 -1.27 -11.43
C LEU A 102 -8.73 -1.53 -11.78
N TYR A 103 -9.27 -0.84 -12.80
CA TYR A 103 -10.63 -1.08 -13.30
C TYR A 103 -10.83 -2.54 -13.70
N SER A 104 -9.89 -3.11 -14.46
CA SER A 104 -9.96 -4.49 -14.90
C SER A 104 -9.95 -5.48 -13.74
N LEU A 105 -9.09 -5.25 -12.75
CA LEU A 105 -8.97 -6.08 -11.55
C LEU A 105 -10.22 -5.97 -10.65
N LEU A 106 -10.75 -4.76 -10.47
CA LEU A 106 -12.00 -4.52 -9.72
C LEU A 106 -13.19 -5.18 -10.41
N LYS A 107 -13.30 -5.06 -11.74
CA LYS A 107 -14.36 -5.68 -12.53
C LYS A 107 -14.31 -7.21 -12.50
N ALA A 108 -13.10 -7.78 -12.46
CA ALA A 108 -12.89 -9.22 -12.30
C ALA A 108 -13.03 -9.68 -10.83
N GLU A 109 -13.30 -8.77 -9.90
CA GLU A 109 -13.42 -9.03 -8.46
C GLU A 109 -12.17 -9.71 -7.84
N GLU A 110 -10.98 -9.44 -8.39
CA GLU A 110 -9.72 -10.08 -7.94
C GLU A 110 -9.38 -9.75 -6.47
N TYR A 111 -9.96 -8.68 -5.92
CA TYR A 111 -9.86 -8.34 -4.51
C TYR A 111 -10.38 -9.45 -3.57
N ARG A 112 -11.25 -10.35 -4.05
CA ARG A 112 -11.72 -11.51 -3.26
C ARG A 112 -10.65 -12.58 -3.08
N ASN A 113 -9.62 -12.58 -3.92
CA ASN A 113 -8.49 -13.50 -3.85
C ASN A 113 -7.32 -12.94 -3.02
N LEU A 114 -7.44 -11.69 -2.53
CA LEU A 114 -6.42 -11.06 -1.71
C LEU A 114 -6.39 -11.69 -0.32
N ILE A 115 -5.22 -12.19 0.06
CA ILE A 115 -4.95 -12.72 1.39
C ILE A 115 -4.18 -11.67 2.19
N ASP A 116 -4.76 -11.20 3.29
CA ASP A 116 -4.07 -10.30 4.20
C ASP A 116 -3.38 -11.07 5.34
N PHE A 117 -2.80 -10.32 6.29
CA PHE A 117 -2.10 -10.91 7.42
C PHE A 117 -3.05 -11.56 8.43
N ASP A 118 -4.26 -11.03 8.59
CA ASP A 118 -5.24 -11.59 9.53
C ASP A 118 -5.75 -12.94 9.02
N ASN A 119 -6.00 -13.06 7.71
CA ASN A 119 -6.32 -14.35 7.07
C ASN A 119 -5.20 -15.38 7.26
N HIS A 120 -3.94 -14.96 7.13
CA HIS A 120 -2.80 -15.85 7.36
C HIS A 120 -2.69 -16.30 8.83
N LEU A 121 -3.04 -15.43 9.79
CA LEU A 121 -3.05 -15.80 11.20
C LEU A 121 -4.17 -16.78 11.54
N ASP A 122 -5.31 -16.69 10.85
CA ASP A 122 -6.41 -17.65 10.98
C ASP A 122 -6.06 -19.01 10.32
N ASP A 123 -5.42 -18.98 9.14
CA ASP A 123 -4.94 -20.15 8.42
C ASP A 123 -3.54 -19.90 7.82
N ILE A 124 -2.53 -20.50 8.48
CA ILE A 124 -1.11 -20.36 8.10
C ILE A 124 -0.80 -20.90 6.69
N SER A 125 -1.69 -21.67 6.08
CA SER A 125 -1.53 -22.13 4.69
C SER A 125 -1.82 -21.02 3.67
N LEU A 126 -2.54 -19.96 4.06
CA LEU A 126 -2.86 -18.82 3.21
C LEU A 126 -1.64 -17.90 3.11
N ASN A 127 -1.17 -17.63 1.89
CA ASN A 127 0.07 -16.88 1.68
C ASN A 127 -0.20 -15.38 1.46
N TRP A 128 0.10 -14.57 2.47
CA TRP A 128 -0.01 -13.10 2.45
C TRP A 128 0.89 -12.39 1.41
N GLN A 129 1.85 -13.10 0.79
CA GLN A 129 2.66 -12.55 -0.31
C GLN A 129 1.90 -12.47 -1.63
N ASN A 130 0.72 -13.10 -1.74
CA ASN A 130 -0.19 -12.98 -2.88
C ASN A 130 0.45 -13.23 -4.26
N GLN A 131 1.40 -14.18 -4.36
CA GLN A 131 2.18 -14.43 -5.58
C GLN A 131 1.33 -14.74 -6.82
N LYS A 132 0.15 -15.36 -6.66
CA LYS A 132 -0.79 -15.60 -7.76
C LYS A 132 -1.40 -14.31 -8.28
N LEU A 133 -1.85 -13.44 -7.38
CA LEU A 133 -2.42 -12.15 -7.71
C LEU A 133 -1.38 -11.25 -8.39
N ASN A 134 -0.11 -11.27 -7.92
CA ASN A 134 0.97 -10.51 -8.55
C ASN A 134 1.14 -10.86 -10.04
N LYS A 135 1.07 -12.16 -10.40
CA LYS A 135 1.12 -12.58 -11.81
C LYS A 135 -0.07 -12.07 -12.62
N ILE A 136 -1.27 -12.10 -12.06
CA ILE A 136 -2.48 -11.56 -12.72
C ILE A 136 -2.31 -10.06 -12.97
N ILE A 137 -1.81 -9.31 -11.97
CA ILE A 137 -1.53 -7.87 -12.10
C ILE A 137 -0.52 -7.62 -13.22
N GLU A 138 0.59 -8.37 -13.26
CA GLU A 138 1.60 -8.28 -14.31
C GLU A 138 0.98 -8.55 -15.70
N GLU A 139 0.22 -9.63 -15.87
CA GLU A 139 -0.45 -9.97 -17.12
C GLU A 139 -1.45 -8.90 -17.58
N VAL A 140 -2.18 -8.28 -16.66
CA VAL A 140 -3.09 -7.17 -16.97
C VAL A 140 -2.29 -5.93 -17.36
N MET A 141 -1.22 -5.59 -16.62
CA MET A 141 -0.34 -4.47 -16.95
C MET A 141 0.27 -4.58 -18.35
N GLU A 142 0.62 -5.79 -18.81
CA GLU A 142 1.15 -5.99 -20.17
C GLU A 142 0.13 -5.71 -21.27
N LYS A 143 -1.17 -5.84 -21.01
CA LYS A 143 -2.23 -5.51 -21.98
C LYS A 143 -2.41 -4.00 -22.20
N TYR A 144 -1.91 -3.19 -21.27
CA TYR A 144 -2.03 -1.73 -21.28
C TYR A 144 -0.67 -1.03 -21.51
N LYS A 145 0.39 -1.76 -21.87
CA LYS A 145 1.67 -1.19 -22.37
C LYS A 145 1.50 -0.64 -23.79
#